data_AF-A0A0Q6W6P5-F1
#
_entry.id   AF-A0A0Q6W6P5-F1
#
_cell.length_a   1.000
_cell.length_b   1.000
_cell.length_c   1.000
_cell.angle_alpha   90.00
_cell.angle_beta   90.00
_cell.angle_gamma   90.00
#
_symmetry.space_group_name_H-M   'P 1'
#
loop_
_entity.id
_entity.type
_entity.pdbx_description
1 polymer ?
#
loop_
_entity_poly.entity_id
_entity_poly.type
_entity_poly.pdbx_seq_one_letter_code
_entity_poly.pdbx_strand_id
1 'polypeptide(L)'
;MSLHPGNVGGRVAVEAQDNVSNGLNLTLELKCPMAMPALLAGLKLHMTKVQQALGELHFVHFARFLPTRGNKALLVITEFDGPLQPYVMDFAVAIGDVFSFILGFVKDAPPLPVQNHPRAFWTFIERNNRVVVLPGLAEWDNFPIYSAYPKRTVIDIVGARRIGLPPPVEEPKPVPITFSDVQGNVLSGYRSELAVHLSVQIESAAAARRLILTLLDGDGEDCPTLSHGERWEKGAPPPYLLNLGITAAGLRALGVPADELGAMPAAFLEGPGEPERARANGDVDGSAPERWEVGRPGQPVHLLLSLFGRSDNRGEFERRLAQLSVFWERPGLALVSDPFRAEALPDGRVHFGYRDGLTNPRIVGVPDNGKADMQPRCAVGEVLLGTNYPSVYGGPSLDGMPARLCQNGTFAVVRIIEQDAAGFERLLKDESTRLGMDPELIAAKMMGRWRDGRPLNRPGPGGENDFDYAPTHANPETFDDHEGVRCPIGSHVRRMNPRSAVVAGRPHSRRIIRRGMAYGPAWQDGEAPGVRRGLFGLFICADISRQFDFLMQAWANGDIAASNVRGTQDPFIGAQNLSGQFRFPGEAGNTVAMAVPRLVTTRGSLYLLMPGHRGLRYLASLEGGF
;
A
#
# COMPACT_ATOMS: atom_id res chain seq x y z
N MET A 1 38.28 7.35 -34.62
CA MET A 1 37.34 6.41 -33.99
C MET A 1 36.03 6.55 -34.76
N SER A 2 35.74 5.58 -35.64
CA SER A 2 34.61 5.65 -36.57
C SER A 2 33.31 5.28 -35.84
N LEU A 3 32.31 6.16 -35.87
CA LEU A 3 30.97 5.88 -35.37
C LEU A 3 30.15 5.27 -36.51
N HIS A 4 29.77 4.00 -36.35
CA HIS A 4 28.77 3.37 -37.21
C HIS A 4 27.36 3.89 -36.85
N PRO A 5 26.54 4.30 -37.82
CA PRO A 5 25.16 4.69 -37.59
C PRO A 5 24.29 3.43 -37.58
N GLY A 6 24.11 2.86 -36.39
CA GLY A 6 23.19 1.75 -36.16
C GLY A 6 22.20 2.10 -35.06
N ASN A 7 20.92 2.24 -35.43
CA ASN A 7 19.76 2.19 -34.55
C ASN A 7 19.55 3.37 -33.57
N VAL A 8 19.33 4.58 -34.10
CA VAL A 8 18.91 5.75 -33.30
C VAL A 8 17.39 5.90 -33.37
N GLY A 9 16.70 5.02 -32.64
CA GLY A 9 15.24 5.08 -32.44
C GLY A 9 14.81 4.50 -31.09
N GLY A 10 15.76 4.22 -30.19
CA GLY A 10 15.52 3.66 -28.87
C GLY A 10 15.82 4.66 -27.77
N ARG A 11 14.99 4.67 -26.73
CA ARG A 11 15.25 5.33 -25.44
C ARG A 11 16.64 4.90 -24.94
N VAL A 12 17.54 5.84 -24.72
CA VAL A 12 18.87 5.54 -24.16
C VAL A 12 18.76 5.68 -22.64
N ALA A 13 18.77 4.56 -21.93
CA ALA A 13 19.02 4.56 -20.50
C ALA A 13 20.51 4.83 -20.28
N VAL A 14 20.85 5.92 -19.61
CA VAL A 14 22.21 6.11 -19.09
C VAL A 14 22.40 5.13 -17.95
N GLU A 15 23.52 4.38 -17.94
CA GLU A 15 23.89 3.54 -16.80
C GLU A 15 23.81 4.38 -15.52
N ALA A 16 22.97 3.95 -14.58
CA ALA A 16 22.82 4.61 -13.30
C ALA A 16 24.17 4.58 -12.57
N GLN A 17 24.83 5.74 -12.46
CA GLN A 17 25.69 5.97 -11.31
C GLN A 17 24.86 5.64 -10.05
N ASP A 18 25.49 5.15 -8.98
CA ASP A 18 24.88 4.89 -7.65
C ASP A 18 24.31 6.17 -6.98
N ASN A 19 23.62 7.01 -7.74
CA ASN A 19 23.05 8.26 -7.32
C ASN A 19 21.70 7.95 -6.65
N VAL A 20 21.55 8.37 -5.41
CA VAL A 20 20.26 8.28 -4.70
C VAL A 20 19.28 9.35 -5.17
N SER A 21 19.78 10.39 -5.82
CA SER A 21 19.00 11.54 -6.30
C SER A 21 18.60 11.43 -7.77
N ASN A 22 17.41 11.93 -8.08
CA ASN A 22 16.77 12.01 -9.39
C ASN A 22 16.35 13.45 -9.71
N GLY A 23 16.23 13.76 -11.00
CA GLY A 23 15.90 15.10 -11.48
C GLY A 23 14.47 15.20 -12.00
N LEU A 24 13.75 16.24 -11.56
CA LEU A 24 12.55 16.72 -12.23
C LEU A 24 12.92 17.95 -13.07
N ASN A 25 12.66 17.86 -14.37
CA ASN A 25 13.03 18.87 -15.37
C ASN A 25 11.80 19.28 -16.18
N LEU A 26 10.85 19.97 -15.55
CA LEU A 26 9.63 20.40 -16.25
C LEU A 26 9.87 21.68 -17.03
N THR A 27 9.45 21.67 -18.29
CA THR A 27 9.30 22.89 -19.10
C THR A 27 7.82 23.14 -19.33
N LEU A 28 7.25 24.07 -18.56
CA LEU A 28 5.82 24.37 -18.60
C LEU A 28 5.55 25.56 -19.51
N GLU A 29 5.15 25.30 -20.76
CA GLU A 29 4.85 26.36 -21.74
C GLU A 29 3.60 27.17 -21.32
N LEU A 30 3.72 28.49 -21.33
CA LEU A 30 2.63 29.39 -20.95
C LEU A 30 1.63 29.58 -22.09
N LYS A 31 0.35 29.70 -21.75
CA LYS A 31 -0.73 30.10 -22.68
C LYS A 31 -0.42 31.45 -23.33
N CYS A 32 0.12 32.38 -22.56
CA CYS A 32 0.52 33.72 -23.00
C CYS A 32 1.82 34.15 -22.29
N PRO A 33 2.89 34.53 -23.02
CA PRO A 33 4.13 34.98 -22.40
C PRO A 33 3.98 36.24 -21.53
N MET A 34 2.99 37.09 -21.81
CA MET A 34 2.70 38.28 -20.99
C MET A 34 2.15 37.93 -19.60
N ALA A 35 1.74 36.67 -19.35
CA ALA A 35 1.25 36.24 -18.06
C ALA A 35 2.37 35.89 -17.06
N MET A 36 3.64 35.82 -17.50
CA MET A 36 4.76 35.47 -16.64
C MET A 36 4.92 36.38 -15.40
N PRO A 37 4.80 37.72 -15.49
CA PRO A 37 4.89 38.56 -14.30
C PRO A 37 3.83 38.23 -13.24
N ALA A 38 2.59 37.95 -13.66
CA ALA A 38 1.52 37.57 -12.76
C ALA A 38 1.77 36.20 -12.11
N LEU A 39 2.25 35.23 -12.89
CA LEU A 39 2.65 33.91 -12.40
C LEU A 39 3.76 34.01 -11.35
N LEU A 40 4.83 34.75 -11.63
CA LEU A 40 5.95 34.94 -10.69
C LEU A 40 5.52 35.70 -9.42
N ALA A 41 4.65 36.70 -9.54
CA ALA A 41 4.09 37.40 -8.38
C ALA A 41 3.26 36.45 -7.50
N GLY A 42 2.39 35.62 -8.09
CA GLY A 42 1.62 34.62 -7.36
C GLY A 42 2.51 33.55 -6.70
N LEU A 43 3.55 33.07 -7.39
CA LEU A 43 4.54 32.16 -6.79
C LEU A 43 5.22 32.77 -5.56
N LYS A 44 5.54 34.07 -5.59
CA LYS A 44 6.11 34.78 -4.44
C LYS A 44 5.14 34.78 -3.25
N LEU A 45 3.82 34.90 -3.48
CA LEU A 45 2.81 34.81 -2.42
C LEU A 45 2.71 33.39 -1.83
N HIS A 46 2.97 32.36 -2.63
CA HIS A 46 2.98 30.96 -2.18
C HIS A 46 4.33 30.49 -1.62
N MET A 47 5.38 31.32 -1.64
CA MET A 47 6.75 30.92 -1.33
C MET A 47 6.89 30.27 0.06
N THR A 48 6.21 30.81 1.09
CA THR A 48 6.23 30.24 2.45
C THR A 48 5.68 28.82 2.47
N LYS A 49 4.55 28.57 1.80
CA LYS A 49 3.93 27.25 1.72
C LYS A 49 4.81 26.26 0.95
N VAL A 50 5.44 26.70 -0.13
CA VAL A 50 6.40 25.89 -0.90
C VAL A 50 7.62 25.54 -0.07
N GLN A 51 8.22 26.51 0.65
CA GLN A 51 9.36 26.28 1.53
C GLN A 51 9.02 25.31 2.66
N GLN A 52 7.85 25.44 3.26
CA GLN A 52 7.36 24.51 4.27
C GLN A 52 7.26 23.08 3.73
N ALA A 53 6.61 22.89 2.57
CA ALA A 53 6.48 21.57 1.95
C ALA A 53 7.84 20.96 1.58
N LEU A 54 8.77 21.76 1.06
CA LEU A 54 10.15 21.32 0.76
C LEU A 54 10.88 20.86 2.03
N GLY A 55 10.71 21.57 3.15
CA GLY A 55 11.34 21.25 4.42
C GLY A 55 10.76 20.04 5.16
N GLU A 56 9.49 19.69 4.90
CA GLU A 56 8.74 18.65 5.64
C GLU A 56 8.66 17.31 4.92
N LEU A 57 8.85 17.27 3.60
CA LEU A 57 8.85 16.01 2.85
C LEU A 57 10.19 15.27 2.92
N HIS A 58 11.26 15.94 3.35
CA HIS A 58 12.57 15.34 3.65
C HIS A 58 13.19 14.48 2.52
N PHE A 59 12.83 14.71 1.26
CA PHE A 59 13.47 14.05 0.12
C PHE A 59 13.89 15.03 -0.98
N VAL A 60 13.82 16.35 -0.75
CA VAL A 60 14.23 17.36 -1.74
C VAL A 60 15.58 17.96 -1.39
N HIS A 61 16.57 17.77 -2.25
CA HIS A 61 17.88 18.43 -2.14
C HIS A 61 17.78 19.89 -2.57
N PHE A 62 17.07 20.13 -3.68
CA PHE A 62 16.97 21.45 -4.28
C PHE A 62 15.69 21.60 -5.12
N ALA A 63 15.14 22.82 -5.19
CA ALA A 63 14.02 23.15 -6.07
C ALA A 63 14.09 24.61 -6.56
N ARG A 64 13.78 24.84 -7.84
CA ARG A 64 13.78 26.16 -8.46
C ARG A 64 12.68 26.32 -9.51
N PHE A 65 12.02 27.48 -9.46
CA PHE A 65 11.15 27.98 -10.52
C PHE A 65 11.89 29.06 -11.31
N LEU A 66 12.04 28.90 -12.63
CA LEU A 66 12.83 29.82 -13.47
C LEU A 66 12.09 30.17 -14.77
N PRO A 67 11.84 31.45 -15.08
CA PRO A 67 11.32 31.83 -16.38
C PRO A 67 12.36 31.62 -17.48
N THR A 68 11.92 31.14 -18.64
CA THR A 68 12.76 31.09 -19.85
C THR A 68 13.04 32.49 -20.42
N ARG A 69 14.13 32.61 -21.19
CA ARG A 69 14.46 33.85 -21.93
C ARG A 69 13.32 34.16 -22.92
N GLY A 70 12.57 35.22 -22.65
CA GLY A 70 11.37 35.60 -23.43
C GLY A 70 10.04 35.19 -22.83
N ASN A 71 10.02 34.69 -21.58
CA ASN A 71 8.81 34.43 -20.79
C ASN A 71 7.83 33.41 -21.40
N LYS A 72 8.28 32.55 -22.31
CA LYS A 72 7.39 31.59 -23.00
C LYS A 72 7.05 30.37 -22.17
N ALA A 73 7.92 29.98 -21.26
CA ALA A 73 7.75 28.82 -20.39
C ALA A 73 8.33 29.09 -19.00
N LEU A 74 7.76 28.42 -17.99
CA LEU A 74 8.30 28.31 -16.65
C LEU A 74 9.01 26.96 -16.51
N LEU A 75 10.27 27.00 -16.11
CA LEU A 75 11.03 25.81 -15.74
C LEU A 75 10.77 25.48 -14.28
N VAL A 76 10.46 24.22 -13.97
CA VAL A 76 10.44 23.68 -12.61
C VAL A 76 11.52 22.62 -12.53
N ILE A 77 12.59 22.94 -11.82
CA ILE A 77 13.79 22.11 -11.71
C ILE A 77 13.92 21.67 -10.25
N THR A 78 13.89 20.37 -10.01
CA THR A 78 14.09 19.82 -8.65
C THR A 78 15.03 18.62 -8.66
N GLU A 79 15.74 18.45 -7.56
CA GLU A 79 16.60 17.30 -7.28
C GLU A 79 16.10 16.64 -6.00
N PHE A 80 15.84 15.34 -6.04
CA PHE A 80 15.14 14.64 -4.97
C PHE A 80 15.53 13.17 -4.83
N ASP A 81 15.30 12.57 -3.67
CA ASP A 81 15.59 11.16 -3.42
C ASP A 81 14.49 10.23 -3.93
N GLY A 82 14.90 9.07 -4.45
CA GLY A 82 13.98 7.98 -4.73
C GLY A 82 13.10 8.17 -5.96
N PRO A 83 12.05 7.37 -6.13
CA PRO A 83 11.26 7.31 -7.36
C PRO A 83 10.43 8.58 -7.60
N LEU A 84 10.31 8.97 -8.87
CA LEU A 84 9.62 10.17 -9.32
C LEU A 84 8.13 10.21 -8.93
N GLN A 85 7.41 9.10 -9.09
CA GLN A 85 5.96 9.13 -8.86
C GLN A 85 5.57 9.41 -7.39
N PRO A 86 6.11 8.71 -6.37
CA PRO A 86 5.86 9.08 -4.98
C PRO A 86 6.24 10.51 -4.64
N TYR A 87 7.36 11.00 -5.17
CA TYR A 87 7.78 12.39 -5.03
C TYR A 87 6.69 13.37 -5.52
N VAL A 88 6.24 13.20 -6.77
CA VAL A 88 5.22 14.08 -7.39
C VAL A 88 3.91 14.03 -6.60
N MET A 89 3.49 12.82 -6.20
CA MET A 89 2.21 12.65 -5.53
C MET A 89 2.20 13.18 -4.10
N ASP A 90 3.29 13.05 -3.33
CA ASP A 90 3.37 13.67 -1.99
C ASP A 90 3.35 15.21 -2.08
N PHE A 91 3.93 15.77 -3.14
CA PHE A 91 3.84 17.19 -3.44
C PHE A 91 2.43 17.62 -3.87
N ALA A 92 1.71 16.79 -4.62
CA ALA A 92 0.30 17.04 -4.94
C ALA A 92 -0.58 17.12 -3.68
N VAL A 93 -0.29 16.29 -2.66
CA VAL A 93 -0.93 16.38 -1.34
C VAL A 93 -0.54 17.67 -0.62
N ALA A 94 0.74 18.05 -0.66
CA ALA A 94 1.24 19.18 0.14
C ALA A 94 0.85 20.56 -0.40
N ILE A 95 0.96 20.73 -1.72
CA ILE A 95 0.86 22.03 -2.40
C ILE A 95 0.11 21.92 -3.73
N GLY A 96 -0.87 21.01 -3.84
CA GLY A 96 -1.70 20.84 -5.04
C GLY A 96 -2.40 22.12 -5.50
N ASP A 97 -2.73 23.03 -4.59
CA ASP A 97 -3.27 24.36 -4.90
C ASP A 97 -2.24 25.25 -5.60
N VAL A 98 -0.97 25.17 -5.21
CA VAL A 98 0.13 25.89 -5.87
C VAL A 98 0.34 25.32 -7.28
N PHE A 99 0.32 23.99 -7.45
CA PHE A 99 0.38 23.39 -8.79
C PHE A 99 -0.82 23.79 -9.64
N SER A 100 -2.03 23.78 -9.08
CA SER A 100 -3.23 24.21 -9.79
C SER A 100 -3.16 25.68 -10.21
N PHE A 101 -2.63 26.55 -9.36
CA PHE A 101 -2.36 27.94 -9.69
C PHE A 101 -1.39 28.05 -10.88
N ILE A 102 -0.23 27.37 -10.81
CA ILE A 102 0.77 27.39 -11.90
C ILE A 102 0.16 26.89 -13.21
N LEU A 103 -0.47 25.72 -13.17
CA LEU A 103 -1.04 25.04 -14.34
C LEU A 103 -2.19 25.82 -14.97
N GLY A 104 -2.86 26.71 -14.22
CA GLY A 104 -3.82 27.67 -14.76
C GLY A 104 -3.24 28.55 -15.88
N PHE A 105 -1.93 28.80 -15.87
CA PHE A 105 -1.21 29.57 -16.88
C PHE A 105 -0.61 28.73 -18.01
N VAL A 106 -0.63 27.40 -17.90
CA VAL A 106 0.15 26.49 -18.75
C VAL A 106 -0.70 25.90 -19.88
N LYS A 107 -0.12 25.76 -21.07
CA LYS A 107 -0.77 25.11 -22.22
C LYS A 107 -0.94 23.61 -21.95
N ASP A 108 -2.03 23.03 -22.45
CA ASP A 108 -2.31 21.60 -22.36
C ASP A 108 -2.25 21.03 -20.92
N ALA A 109 -2.55 21.90 -19.94
CA ALA A 109 -2.63 21.56 -18.54
C ALA A 109 -3.65 20.42 -18.31
N PRO A 110 -3.41 19.56 -17.30
CA PRO A 110 -4.39 18.55 -16.94
C PRO A 110 -5.65 19.22 -16.36
N PRO A 111 -6.76 18.48 -16.21
CA PRO A 111 -7.93 18.96 -15.48
C PRO A 111 -7.55 19.49 -14.08
N LEU A 112 -8.09 20.65 -13.72
CA LEU A 112 -7.83 21.35 -12.47
C LEU A 112 -9.09 21.38 -11.58
N PRO A 113 -8.94 21.38 -10.24
CA PRO A 113 -7.69 21.34 -9.48
C PRO A 113 -7.03 19.96 -9.51
N VAL A 114 -5.70 19.89 -9.47
CA VAL A 114 -4.95 18.61 -9.59
C VAL A 114 -5.29 17.62 -8.49
N GLN A 115 -5.71 18.10 -7.32
CA GLN A 115 -6.18 17.30 -6.20
C GLN A 115 -7.38 16.42 -6.54
N ASN A 116 -8.21 16.86 -7.49
CA ASN A 116 -9.38 16.12 -7.96
C ASN A 116 -9.04 15.16 -9.10
N HIS A 117 -7.84 15.29 -9.67
CA HIS A 117 -7.39 14.56 -10.84
C HIS A 117 -5.94 14.06 -10.69
N PRO A 118 -5.58 13.39 -9.58
CA PRO A 118 -4.21 12.99 -9.30
C PRO A 118 -3.61 12.12 -10.41
N ARG A 119 -4.39 11.24 -11.05
CA ARG A 119 -3.92 10.44 -12.18
C ARG A 119 -3.59 11.28 -13.41
N ALA A 120 -4.48 12.19 -13.80
CA ALA A 120 -4.23 13.08 -14.95
C ALA A 120 -3.06 14.03 -14.68
N PHE A 121 -2.89 14.48 -13.43
CA PHE A 121 -1.72 15.25 -13.01
C PHE A 121 -0.43 14.44 -13.15
N TRP A 122 -0.39 13.20 -12.66
CA TRP A 122 0.76 12.31 -12.83
C TRP A 122 1.13 12.13 -14.32
N THR A 123 0.15 11.77 -15.16
CA THR A 123 0.38 11.59 -16.61
C THR A 123 0.89 12.87 -17.27
N PHE A 124 0.41 14.04 -16.85
CA PHE A 124 0.94 15.31 -17.32
C PHE A 124 2.40 15.50 -16.91
N ILE A 125 2.76 15.22 -15.66
CA ILE A 125 4.14 15.38 -15.17
C ILE A 125 5.08 14.41 -15.87
N GLU A 126 4.71 13.13 -15.97
CA GLU A 126 5.47 12.10 -16.68
C GLU A 126 5.72 12.50 -18.14
N ARG A 127 4.68 12.99 -18.84
CA ARG A 127 4.81 13.46 -20.22
C ARG A 127 5.76 14.65 -20.37
N ASN A 128 5.78 15.57 -19.40
CA ASN A 128 6.51 16.84 -19.50
C ASN A 128 7.87 16.84 -18.78
N ASN A 129 8.21 15.78 -18.04
CA ASN A 129 9.51 15.60 -17.42
C ASN A 129 10.51 15.03 -18.44
N ARG A 130 10.98 15.87 -19.36
CA ARG A 130 11.87 15.44 -20.46
C ARG A 130 13.05 16.36 -20.64
N VAL A 131 14.19 15.76 -20.95
CA VAL A 131 15.39 16.46 -21.41
C VAL A 131 15.61 16.11 -22.88
N VAL A 132 15.35 17.07 -23.76
CA VAL A 132 15.62 16.94 -25.20
C VAL A 132 17.10 17.20 -25.44
N VAL A 133 17.88 16.13 -25.64
CA VAL A 133 19.32 16.22 -25.93
C VAL A 133 19.54 16.51 -27.41
N LEU A 134 18.76 15.84 -28.28
CA LEU A 134 18.78 16.08 -29.72
C LEU A 134 17.34 15.99 -30.26
N PRO A 135 16.77 17.08 -30.81
CA PRO A 135 15.39 17.10 -31.28
C PRO A 135 15.10 15.97 -32.28
N GLY A 136 14.07 15.17 -32.01
CA GLY A 136 13.63 14.07 -32.87
C GLY A 136 14.53 12.82 -32.86
N LEU A 137 15.61 12.81 -32.07
CA LEU A 137 16.60 11.73 -32.07
C LEU A 137 16.97 11.23 -30.66
N ALA A 138 16.97 12.09 -29.64
CA ALA A 138 17.31 11.70 -28.26
C ALA A 138 16.56 12.54 -27.22
N GLU A 139 15.69 11.88 -26.45
CA GLU A 139 14.98 12.40 -25.28
C GLU A 139 15.28 11.52 -24.08
N TRP A 140 15.64 12.13 -22.95
CA TRP A 140 15.96 11.43 -21.70
C TRP A 140 14.95 11.82 -20.61
N ASP A 141 14.42 10.84 -19.88
CA ASP A 141 13.46 11.06 -18.79
C ASP A 141 14.16 11.52 -17.49
N ASN A 142 15.43 11.17 -17.33
CA ASN A 142 16.27 11.55 -16.19
C ASN A 142 17.70 11.83 -16.70
N PHE A 143 18.04 13.09 -16.91
CA PHE A 143 19.41 13.46 -17.25
C PHE A 143 20.28 13.39 -15.99
N PRO A 144 21.49 12.78 -16.03
CA PRO A 144 22.33 12.62 -14.85
C PRO A 144 22.56 13.94 -14.10
N ILE A 145 22.34 13.90 -12.78
CA ILE A 145 22.61 15.04 -11.89
C ILE A 145 24.07 14.99 -11.42
N TYR A 146 24.71 16.15 -11.40
CA TYR A 146 25.98 16.34 -10.70
C TYR A 146 25.70 16.65 -9.22
N SER A 147 25.81 15.64 -8.37
CA SER A 147 25.61 15.79 -6.92
C SER A 147 26.94 15.83 -6.17
N ALA A 148 27.05 16.74 -5.20
CA ALA A 148 28.16 16.76 -4.24
C ALA A 148 28.12 15.54 -3.30
N TYR A 149 26.93 14.98 -3.08
CA TYR A 149 26.69 13.83 -2.20
C TYR A 149 25.85 12.75 -2.91
N PRO A 150 26.37 12.12 -3.98
CA PRO A 150 25.58 11.22 -4.82
C PRO A 150 25.06 10.00 -4.07
N LYS A 151 25.66 9.65 -2.93
CA LYS A 151 25.27 8.49 -2.11
C LYS A 151 24.56 8.84 -0.80
N ARG A 152 24.17 10.12 -0.58
CA ARG A 152 23.50 10.56 0.66
C ARG A 152 22.09 11.07 0.35
N THR A 153 21.11 10.50 1.03
CA THR A 153 19.74 11.02 0.98
C THR A 153 19.66 12.33 1.76
N VAL A 154 18.62 13.13 1.51
CA VAL A 154 18.29 14.33 2.31
C VAL A 154 18.16 13.96 3.77
N ILE A 155 17.50 12.84 4.11
CA ILE A 155 17.39 12.38 5.49
C ILE A 155 18.74 12.02 6.10
N ASP A 156 19.67 11.45 5.34
CA ASP A 156 21.04 11.21 5.83
C ASP A 156 21.79 12.52 6.09
N ILE A 157 21.48 13.58 5.33
CA ILE A 157 22.09 14.91 5.46
C ILE A 157 21.50 15.68 6.64
N VAL A 158 20.16 15.70 6.76
CA VAL A 158 19.47 16.42 7.86
C VAL A 158 19.51 15.66 9.18
N GLY A 159 19.69 14.33 9.12
CA GLY A 159 19.66 13.43 10.27
C GLY A 159 18.26 13.27 10.87
N ALA A 160 18.20 12.73 12.09
CA ALA A 160 16.98 12.73 12.88
C ALA A 160 16.58 14.18 13.21
N ARG A 161 15.30 14.54 13.06
CA ARG A 161 14.82 15.91 13.28
C ARG A 161 15.13 16.36 14.70
N ARG A 162 15.83 17.49 14.84
CA ARG A 162 16.21 18.08 16.14
C ARG A 162 15.51 19.40 16.47
N ILE A 163 14.63 19.90 15.59
CA ILE A 163 14.04 21.24 15.73
C ILE A 163 12.53 21.20 15.41
N GLY A 164 11.73 21.60 16.40
CA GLY A 164 10.29 21.89 16.29
C GLY A 164 9.38 20.66 16.16
N LEU A 165 8.12 20.81 16.58
CA LEU A 165 7.08 19.79 16.41
C LEU A 165 6.65 19.67 14.95
N PRO A 166 6.24 18.48 14.47
CA PRO A 166 5.59 18.35 13.17
C PRO A 166 4.32 19.21 13.12
N PRO A 167 3.93 19.70 11.92
CA PRO A 167 2.67 20.41 11.78
C PRO A 167 1.51 19.62 12.38
N PRO A 168 0.52 20.30 12.98
CA PRO A 168 -0.70 19.63 13.41
C PRO A 168 -1.35 18.87 12.24
N VAL A 169 -1.68 17.61 12.47
CA VAL A 169 -2.48 16.83 11.51
C VAL A 169 -3.95 17.06 11.84
N GLU A 170 -4.66 17.77 10.97
CA GLU A 170 -6.11 17.93 11.09
C GLU A 170 -6.82 16.66 10.63
N GLU A 171 -7.80 16.20 11.42
CA GLU A 171 -8.64 15.10 10.98
C GLU A 171 -9.58 15.56 9.85
N PRO A 172 -9.76 14.74 8.81
CA PRO A 172 -10.66 15.08 7.72
C PRO A 172 -12.11 15.17 8.20
N LYS A 173 -12.97 15.83 7.43
CA LYS A 173 -14.40 15.93 7.76
C LYS A 173 -15.14 14.63 7.43
N PRO A 174 -16.13 14.21 8.24
CA PRO A 174 -16.97 13.06 7.92
C PRO A 174 -17.80 13.31 6.66
N VAL A 175 -18.03 12.25 5.90
CA VAL A 175 -18.94 12.23 4.75
C VAL A 175 -19.94 11.07 4.91
N PRO A 176 -21.17 11.18 4.41
CA PRO A 176 -22.15 10.10 4.52
C PRO A 176 -21.70 8.83 3.79
N ILE A 177 -21.82 7.68 4.46
CA ILE A 177 -21.52 6.35 3.90
C ILE A 177 -22.81 5.53 3.85
N THR A 178 -23.11 4.93 2.70
CA THR A 178 -24.19 3.95 2.58
C THR A 178 -23.65 2.58 2.97
N PHE A 179 -23.65 2.26 4.27
CA PHE A 179 -23.05 1.03 4.81
C PHE A 179 -23.63 -0.25 4.21
N SER A 180 -24.93 -0.28 3.88
CA SER A 180 -25.59 -1.40 3.21
C SER A 180 -25.06 -1.68 1.81
N ASP A 181 -24.42 -0.71 1.16
CA ASP A 181 -23.82 -0.86 -0.17
C ASP A 181 -22.36 -1.29 -0.09
N VAL A 182 -21.69 -1.14 1.04
CA VAL A 182 -20.30 -1.61 1.23
C VAL A 182 -20.33 -3.12 1.52
N GLN A 183 -19.37 -3.90 1.03
CA GLN A 183 -19.25 -5.30 1.43
C GLN A 183 -18.85 -5.45 2.91
N GLY A 184 -19.30 -6.53 3.55
CA GLY A 184 -18.96 -6.87 4.94
C GLY A 184 -17.44 -7.02 5.15
N ASN A 185 -16.98 -7.02 6.39
CA ASN A 185 -15.56 -7.14 6.79
C ASN A 185 -14.63 -5.99 6.34
N VAL A 186 -15.05 -5.12 5.41
CA VAL A 186 -14.27 -3.96 4.94
C VAL A 186 -14.12 -2.93 6.06
N LEU A 187 -15.22 -2.27 6.46
CA LEU A 187 -15.20 -1.24 7.50
C LEU A 187 -15.30 -1.79 8.93
N SER A 188 -15.94 -2.95 9.09
CA SER A 188 -16.23 -3.58 10.39
C SER A 188 -15.58 -4.96 10.47
N GLY A 189 -14.58 -5.14 11.35
CA GLY A 189 -13.90 -6.42 11.50
C GLY A 189 -14.77 -7.49 12.18
N TYR A 190 -14.76 -8.72 11.65
CA TYR A 190 -15.64 -9.82 12.08
C TYR A 190 -15.09 -10.69 13.22
N ARG A 191 -13.80 -10.57 13.56
CA ARG A 191 -13.09 -11.47 14.49
C ARG A 191 -13.32 -12.95 14.16
N SER A 192 -13.22 -13.30 12.89
CA SER A 192 -13.30 -14.68 12.44
C SER A 192 -12.16 -15.52 12.99
N GLU A 193 -12.45 -16.81 13.16
CA GLU A 193 -11.48 -17.85 13.53
C GLU A 193 -11.32 -18.86 12.40
N LEU A 194 -12.30 -18.92 11.48
CA LEU A 194 -12.29 -19.79 10.31
C LEU A 194 -12.39 -18.92 9.05
N ALA A 195 -11.65 -19.29 8.01
CA ALA A 195 -11.83 -18.73 6.68
C ALA A 195 -11.55 -19.77 5.59
N VAL A 196 -12.25 -19.61 4.46
CA VAL A 196 -11.96 -20.34 3.23
C VAL A 196 -12.03 -19.37 2.06
N HIS A 197 -11.01 -19.44 1.22
CA HIS A 197 -10.85 -18.59 0.05
C HIS A 197 -10.89 -19.45 -1.21
N LEU A 198 -11.81 -19.11 -2.11
CA LEU A 198 -12.14 -19.88 -3.30
C LEU A 198 -11.72 -19.06 -4.53
N SER A 199 -10.64 -19.50 -5.17
CA SER A 199 -10.12 -18.89 -6.39
C SER A 199 -10.84 -19.49 -7.59
N VAL A 200 -11.66 -18.69 -8.28
CA VAL A 200 -12.55 -19.16 -9.35
C VAL A 200 -12.16 -18.55 -10.69
N GLN A 201 -12.16 -19.38 -11.73
CA GLN A 201 -12.08 -19.00 -13.12
C GLN A 201 -13.48 -18.96 -13.73
N ILE A 202 -13.72 -17.92 -14.53
CA ILE A 202 -14.95 -17.75 -15.31
C ILE A 202 -14.74 -18.37 -16.69
N GLU A 203 -15.51 -19.40 -17.01
CA GLU A 203 -15.59 -20.01 -18.34
C GLU A 203 -16.83 -19.52 -19.11
N SER A 204 -17.84 -19.05 -18.39
CA SER A 204 -19.07 -18.46 -18.95
C SER A 204 -19.45 -17.21 -18.18
N ALA A 205 -19.44 -16.05 -18.86
CA ALA A 205 -19.88 -14.78 -18.29
C ALA A 205 -21.31 -14.89 -17.70
N ALA A 206 -22.22 -15.59 -18.39
CA ALA A 206 -23.58 -15.78 -17.93
C ALA A 206 -23.65 -16.60 -16.62
N ALA A 207 -22.81 -17.62 -16.45
CA ALA A 207 -22.74 -18.38 -15.19
C ALA A 207 -22.22 -17.51 -14.04
N ALA A 208 -21.18 -16.70 -14.28
CA ALA A 208 -20.64 -15.79 -13.29
C ALA A 208 -21.63 -14.68 -12.89
N ARG A 209 -22.34 -14.09 -13.86
CA ARG A 209 -23.40 -13.09 -13.59
C ARG A 209 -24.54 -13.68 -12.75
N ARG A 210 -24.96 -14.92 -13.06
CA ARG A 210 -25.94 -15.65 -12.25
C ARG A 210 -25.43 -15.94 -10.84
N LEU A 211 -24.17 -16.35 -10.67
CA LEU A 211 -23.57 -16.53 -9.34
C LEU A 211 -23.67 -15.23 -8.54
N ILE A 212 -23.23 -14.11 -9.11
CA ILE A 212 -23.27 -12.79 -8.44
C ILE A 212 -24.71 -12.45 -8.04
N LEU A 213 -25.67 -12.59 -8.95
CA LEU A 213 -27.08 -12.31 -8.65
C LEU A 213 -27.61 -13.21 -7.53
N THR A 214 -27.31 -14.51 -7.59
CA THR A 214 -27.76 -15.50 -6.59
C THR A 214 -27.20 -15.17 -5.21
N LEU A 215 -25.93 -14.76 -5.11
CA LEU A 215 -25.33 -14.37 -3.84
C LEU A 215 -25.82 -13.00 -3.34
N LEU A 216 -26.33 -12.13 -4.22
CA LEU A 216 -26.95 -10.86 -3.82
C LEU A 216 -28.41 -11.02 -3.37
N ASP A 217 -29.16 -11.94 -4.00
CA ASP A 217 -30.59 -12.20 -3.77
C ASP A 217 -30.86 -13.42 -2.89
N GLY A 218 -29.81 -14.09 -2.40
CA GLY A 218 -29.97 -15.30 -1.59
C GLY A 218 -30.88 -15.05 -0.38
N ASP A 219 -31.59 -16.08 0.03
CA ASP A 219 -32.45 -16.05 1.22
C ASP A 219 -31.64 -16.20 2.53
N GLY A 220 -30.35 -16.54 2.43
CA GLY A 220 -29.50 -16.82 3.57
C GLY A 220 -29.80 -18.16 4.24
N GLU A 221 -30.70 -18.98 3.69
CA GLU A 221 -31.05 -20.33 4.16
C GLU A 221 -30.52 -21.38 3.18
N ASP A 222 -31.00 -21.38 1.94
CA ASP A 222 -30.63 -22.34 0.90
C ASP A 222 -29.43 -21.86 0.06
N CYS A 223 -29.23 -20.54 -0.02
CA CYS A 223 -28.05 -19.94 -0.65
C CYS A 223 -27.40 -18.90 0.27
N PRO A 224 -26.07 -18.93 0.46
CA PRO A 224 -25.38 -17.90 1.22
C PRO A 224 -25.51 -16.54 0.51
N THR A 225 -25.56 -15.47 1.31
CA THR A 225 -25.66 -14.09 0.84
C THR A 225 -24.35 -13.34 1.04
N LEU A 226 -24.05 -12.44 0.10
CA LEU A 226 -22.97 -11.48 0.28
C LEU A 226 -23.27 -10.56 1.45
N SER A 227 -22.29 -10.42 2.33
CA SER A 227 -22.46 -9.60 3.52
C SER A 227 -22.34 -8.12 3.20
N HIS A 228 -23.07 -7.30 3.95
CA HIS A 228 -23.02 -5.84 3.87
C HIS A 228 -22.19 -5.23 5.01
N GLY A 229 -21.83 -3.96 4.85
CA GLY A 229 -20.98 -3.21 5.77
C GLY A 229 -21.72 -2.62 6.96
N GLU A 230 -23.04 -2.79 7.06
CA GLU A 230 -23.79 -2.38 8.25
C GLU A 230 -23.24 -3.06 9.51
N ARG A 231 -23.20 -2.29 10.58
CA ARG A 231 -22.73 -2.79 11.87
C ARG A 231 -23.84 -3.62 12.50
N TRP A 232 -23.51 -4.86 12.85
CA TRP A 232 -24.38 -5.70 13.65
C TRP A 232 -24.46 -5.22 15.10
N GLU A 233 -25.54 -5.59 15.79
CA GLU A 233 -25.71 -5.29 17.20
C GLU A 233 -24.57 -5.87 18.04
N LYS A 234 -24.18 -5.17 19.09
CA LYS A 234 -23.06 -5.59 19.95
C LYS A 234 -23.40 -6.94 20.59
N GLY A 235 -22.58 -7.95 20.31
CA GLY A 235 -22.77 -9.31 20.82
C GLY A 235 -23.60 -10.23 19.91
N ALA A 236 -24.11 -9.71 18.80
CA ALA A 236 -24.86 -10.49 17.80
C ALA A 236 -24.19 -10.44 16.42
N PRO A 237 -22.94 -10.93 16.26
CA PRO A 237 -22.32 -11.02 14.95
C PRO A 237 -23.11 -11.98 14.03
N PRO A 238 -23.12 -11.73 12.71
CA PRO A 238 -23.75 -12.67 11.77
C PRO A 238 -23.09 -14.04 11.84
N PRO A 239 -23.78 -15.13 11.46
CA PRO A 239 -23.26 -16.50 11.55
C PRO A 239 -22.04 -16.75 10.65
N TYR A 240 -21.93 -16.00 9.55
CA TYR A 240 -20.78 -15.99 8.64
C TYR A 240 -20.64 -14.59 8.02
N LEU A 241 -19.51 -14.34 7.36
CA LEU A 241 -19.41 -13.28 6.34
C LEU A 241 -18.97 -13.86 5.01
N LEU A 242 -19.57 -13.40 3.92
CA LEU A 242 -19.18 -13.73 2.56
C LEU A 242 -18.84 -12.46 1.80
N ASN A 243 -17.65 -12.44 1.19
CA ASN A 243 -17.19 -11.36 0.33
C ASN A 243 -16.80 -11.88 -1.06
N LEU A 244 -16.88 -10.99 -2.04
CA LEU A 244 -16.48 -11.23 -3.43
C LEU A 244 -15.49 -10.15 -3.87
N GLY A 245 -14.27 -10.58 -4.20
CA GLY A 245 -13.29 -9.79 -4.93
C GLY A 245 -13.18 -10.23 -6.39
N ILE A 246 -12.89 -9.30 -7.28
CA ILE A 246 -12.84 -9.51 -8.73
C ILE A 246 -11.54 -8.93 -9.28
N THR A 247 -10.77 -9.73 -10.02
CA THR A 247 -9.54 -9.24 -10.68
C THR A 247 -9.87 -8.45 -11.94
N ALA A 248 -8.91 -7.71 -12.49
CA ALA A 248 -9.10 -7.06 -13.80
C ALA A 248 -9.45 -8.07 -14.92
N ALA A 249 -8.84 -9.25 -14.89
CA ALA A 249 -9.19 -10.36 -15.78
C ALA A 249 -10.64 -10.84 -15.55
N GLY A 250 -11.09 -10.89 -14.30
CA GLY A 250 -12.47 -11.23 -13.96
C GLY A 250 -13.49 -10.20 -14.44
N LEU A 251 -13.21 -8.89 -14.31
CA LEU A 251 -14.09 -7.85 -14.86
C LEU A 251 -14.18 -7.95 -16.39
N ARG A 252 -13.07 -8.24 -17.07
CA ARG A 252 -13.08 -8.51 -18.51
C ARG A 252 -13.91 -9.75 -18.86
N ALA A 253 -13.73 -10.85 -18.15
CA ALA A 253 -14.50 -12.08 -18.35
C ALA A 253 -16.00 -11.94 -18.01
N LEU A 254 -16.36 -11.00 -17.14
CA LEU A 254 -17.74 -10.60 -16.87
C LEU A 254 -18.35 -9.72 -17.95
N GLY A 255 -17.56 -9.24 -18.92
CA GLY A 255 -18.00 -8.39 -20.03
C GLY A 255 -18.09 -6.91 -19.68
N VAL A 256 -17.30 -6.42 -18.72
CA VAL A 256 -17.23 -4.96 -18.47
C VAL A 256 -16.69 -4.25 -19.72
N PRO A 257 -17.33 -3.15 -20.17
CA PRO A 257 -16.89 -2.38 -21.32
C PRO A 257 -15.42 -1.95 -21.26
N ALA A 258 -14.76 -1.91 -22.42
CA ALA A 258 -13.33 -1.63 -22.52
C ALA A 258 -12.93 -0.21 -22.07
N ASP A 259 -13.81 0.77 -22.25
CA ASP A 259 -13.63 2.15 -21.78
C ASP A 259 -13.70 2.23 -20.25
N GLU A 260 -14.63 1.51 -19.62
CA GLU A 260 -14.71 1.40 -18.15
C GLU A 260 -13.49 0.69 -17.56
N LEU A 261 -13.06 -0.42 -18.18
CA LEU A 261 -11.83 -1.11 -17.77
C LEU A 261 -10.61 -0.20 -17.95
N GLY A 262 -10.50 0.51 -19.08
CA GLY A 262 -9.41 1.45 -19.35
C GLY A 262 -9.36 2.63 -18.38
N ALA A 263 -10.48 2.96 -17.73
CA ALA A 263 -10.54 3.98 -16.69
C ALA A 263 -10.05 3.50 -15.30
N MET A 264 -9.74 2.21 -15.12
CA MET A 264 -9.21 1.67 -13.87
C MET A 264 -7.72 1.98 -13.67
N PRO A 265 -7.19 1.97 -12.43
CA PRO A 265 -5.78 2.23 -12.18
C PRO A 265 -4.87 1.16 -12.79
N ALA A 266 -3.70 1.59 -13.33
CA ALA A 266 -2.73 0.71 -13.97
C ALA A 266 -2.30 -0.47 -13.08
N ALA A 267 -2.00 -0.21 -11.79
CA ALA A 267 -1.63 -1.27 -10.85
C ALA A 267 -2.69 -2.37 -10.75
N PHE A 268 -3.98 -2.03 -10.74
CA PHE A 268 -5.06 -3.02 -10.71
C PHE A 268 -5.18 -3.78 -12.04
N LEU A 269 -5.01 -3.09 -13.18
CA LEU A 269 -5.09 -3.69 -14.50
C LEU A 269 -3.95 -4.67 -14.79
N GLU A 270 -2.73 -4.30 -14.39
CA GLU A 270 -1.51 -5.11 -14.52
C GLU A 270 -1.50 -6.27 -13.52
N GLY A 271 -1.96 -6.02 -12.29
CA GLY A 271 -1.96 -6.99 -11.21
C GLY A 271 -0.57 -7.22 -10.59
N PRO A 272 -0.50 -8.08 -9.56
CA PRO A 272 0.73 -8.28 -8.78
C PRO A 272 1.80 -9.09 -9.53
N GLY A 273 1.41 -9.87 -10.55
CA GLY A 273 2.32 -10.73 -11.31
C GLY A 273 3.04 -10.04 -12.47
N GLU A 274 2.79 -8.74 -12.70
CA GLU A 274 3.55 -7.96 -13.67
C GLU A 274 5.04 -7.96 -13.25
N PRO A 275 5.99 -8.33 -14.14
CA PRO A 275 7.38 -8.59 -13.77
C PRO A 275 8.11 -7.47 -13.01
N GLU A 276 7.91 -6.21 -13.39
CA GLU A 276 8.58 -5.08 -12.71
C GLU A 276 7.98 -4.84 -11.32
N ARG A 277 6.65 -4.85 -11.22
CA ARG A 277 5.92 -4.69 -9.95
C ARG A 277 6.21 -5.84 -8.99
N ALA A 278 6.19 -7.08 -9.45
CA ALA A 278 6.52 -8.26 -8.65
C ALA A 278 7.93 -8.14 -8.06
N ARG A 279 8.92 -7.81 -8.90
CA ARG A 279 10.30 -7.60 -8.46
C ARG A 279 10.41 -6.48 -7.43
N ALA A 280 9.77 -5.33 -7.66
CA ALA A 280 9.77 -4.20 -6.74
C ALA A 280 9.09 -4.56 -5.40
N ASN A 281 8.02 -5.35 -5.44
CA ASN A 281 7.32 -5.88 -4.27
C ASN A 281 8.09 -7.00 -3.55
N GLY A 282 9.28 -7.35 -4.04
CA GLY A 282 10.15 -8.35 -3.42
C GLY A 282 9.81 -9.80 -3.78
N ASP A 283 8.94 -9.99 -4.76
CA ASP A 283 8.51 -11.30 -5.27
C ASP A 283 9.52 -11.81 -6.28
N VAL A 284 10.70 -12.15 -5.76
CA VAL A 284 11.85 -12.71 -6.48
C VAL A 284 12.23 -14.08 -5.92
N ASP A 285 13.03 -14.83 -6.68
CA ASP A 285 13.55 -16.15 -6.31
C ASP A 285 12.45 -17.14 -5.92
N GLY A 286 12.45 -17.63 -4.68
CA GLY A 286 11.44 -18.55 -4.14
C GLY A 286 10.03 -17.97 -4.10
N SER A 287 9.91 -16.63 -4.11
CA SER A 287 8.65 -15.89 -4.11
C SER A 287 8.22 -15.41 -5.50
N ALA A 288 8.95 -15.77 -6.57
CA ALA A 288 8.67 -15.29 -7.91
C ALA A 288 7.26 -15.72 -8.39
N PRO A 289 6.54 -14.89 -9.18
CA PRO A 289 5.18 -15.17 -9.63
C PRO A 289 4.98 -16.53 -10.30
N GLU A 290 6.00 -17.05 -10.99
CA GLU A 290 5.97 -18.35 -11.68
C GLU A 290 5.88 -19.53 -10.70
N ARG A 291 6.16 -19.31 -9.41
CA ARG A 291 6.11 -20.32 -8.34
C ARG A 291 4.86 -20.19 -7.46
N TRP A 292 3.98 -19.23 -7.75
CA TRP A 292 2.77 -19.05 -6.97
C TRP A 292 1.77 -20.19 -7.21
N GLU A 293 1.07 -20.57 -6.14
CA GLU A 293 -0.07 -21.50 -6.14
C GLU A 293 -1.36 -20.78 -6.57
N VAL A 294 -1.47 -19.48 -6.28
CA VAL A 294 -2.62 -18.65 -6.62
C VAL A 294 -2.15 -17.35 -7.26
N GLY A 295 -2.70 -17.01 -8.43
CA GLY A 295 -2.34 -15.80 -9.17
C GLY A 295 -1.10 -15.95 -10.06
N ARG A 296 -0.65 -17.19 -10.32
CA ARG A 296 0.46 -17.48 -11.23
C ARG A 296 0.18 -16.94 -12.64
N PRO A 297 1.17 -16.32 -13.32
CA PRO A 297 1.04 -15.95 -14.72
C PRO A 297 0.61 -17.15 -15.60
N GLY A 298 -0.39 -16.95 -16.44
CA GLY A 298 -0.96 -18.01 -17.29
C GLY A 298 -2.08 -18.85 -16.67
N GLN A 299 -2.36 -18.70 -15.37
CA GLN A 299 -3.48 -19.36 -14.68
C GLN A 299 -4.35 -18.31 -13.97
N PRO A 300 -5.19 -17.57 -14.72
CA PRO A 300 -5.85 -16.39 -14.20
C PRO A 300 -6.94 -16.77 -13.19
N VAL A 301 -6.89 -16.13 -12.02
CA VAL A 301 -8.02 -16.09 -11.08
C VAL A 301 -8.92 -14.93 -11.50
N HIS A 302 -10.21 -15.17 -11.70
CA HIS A 302 -11.18 -14.15 -12.08
C HIS A 302 -11.94 -13.61 -10.87
N LEU A 303 -12.38 -14.51 -9.98
CA LEU A 303 -13.11 -14.19 -8.77
C LEU A 303 -12.41 -14.80 -7.55
N LEU A 304 -12.48 -14.10 -6.43
CA LEU A 304 -12.12 -14.64 -5.12
C LEU A 304 -13.33 -14.51 -4.19
N LEU A 305 -13.95 -15.64 -3.85
CA LEU A 305 -14.95 -15.69 -2.78
C LEU A 305 -14.24 -15.97 -1.47
N SER A 306 -14.51 -15.16 -0.45
CA SER A 306 -13.95 -15.35 0.89
C SER A 306 -15.09 -15.52 1.88
N LEU A 307 -15.21 -16.73 2.43
CA LEU A 307 -16.16 -17.06 3.48
C LEU A 307 -15.42 -17.07 4.81
N PHE A 308 -15.95 -16.33 5.78
CA PHE A 308 -15.42 -16.22 7.13
C PHE A 308 -16.44 -16.75 8.13
N GLY A 309 -15.96 -17.43 9.16
CA GLY A 309 -16.78 -17.99 10.22
C GLY A 309 -16.10 -17.91 11.59
N ARG A 310 -16.84 -18.33 12.61
CA ARG A 310 -16.37 -18.46 13.98
C ARG A 310 -16.33 -19.92 14.38
N SER A 311 -15.40 -20.28 15.26
CA SER A 311 -15.20 -21.68 15.65
C SER A 311 -16.40 -22.25 16.41
N ASP A 312 -17.10 -21.40 17.18
CA ASP A 312 -18.34 -21.74 17.88
C ASP A 312 -19.54 -22.01 16.94
N ASN A 313 -19.42 -21.69 15.65
CA ASN A 313 -20.44 -21.97 14.64
C ASN A 313 -19.89 -22.71 13.41
N ARG A 314 -18.90 -23.60 13.61
CA ARG A 314 -18.24 -24.35 12.52
C ARG A 314 -19.22 -25.13 11.64
N GLY A 315 -20.27 -25.73 12.21
CA GLY A 315 -21.25 -26.50 11.44
C GLY A 315 -21.97 -25.65 10.39
N GLU A 316 -22.30 -24.41 10.73
CA GLU A 316 -22.89 -23.46 9.79
C GLU A 316 -21.88 -23.01 8.73
N PHE A 317 -20.64 -22.75 9.13
CA PHE A 317 -19.55 -22.43 8.19
C PHE A 317 -19.36 -23.52 7.12
N GLU A 318 -19.29 -24.80 7.51
CA GLU A 318 -19.15 -25.91 6.57
C GLU A 318 -20.40 -26.11 5.70
N ARG A 319 -21.60 -25.87 6.24
CA ARG A 319 -22.86 -25.88 5.46
C ARG A 319 -22.82 -24.84 4.34
N ARG A 320 -22.40 -23.62 4.64
CA ARG A 320 -22.30 -22.52 3.66
C ARG A 320 -21.24 -22.81 2.60
N LEU A 321 -20.10 -23.39 3.01
CA LEU A 321 -19.07 -23.83 2.07
C LEU A 321 -19.58 -24.92 1.12
N ALA A 322 -20.34 -25.90 1.62
CA ALA A 322 -20.95 -26.93 0.79
C ALA A 322 -21.95 -26.33 -0.23
N GLN A 323 -22.77 -25.36 0.18
CA GLN A 323 -23.68 -24.64 -0.72
C GLN A 323 -22.92 -23.89 -1.82
N LEU A 324 -21.81 -23.22 -1.48
CA LEU A 324 -20.97 -22.57 -2.49
C LEU A 324 -20.35 -23.58 -3.47
N SER A 325 -20.03 -24.79 -2.99
CA SER A 325 -19.35 -25.82 -3.79
C SER A 325 -20.13 -26.26 -5.03
N VAL A 326 -21.46 -26.19 -4.98
CA VAL A 326 -22.34 -26.53 -6.09
C VAL A 326 -22.12 -25.64 -7.32
N PHE A 327 -21.63 -24.41 -7.17
CA PHE A 327 -21.48 -23.49 -8.30
C PHE A 327 -20.41 -23.89 -9.32
N TRP A 328 -19.34 -24.54 -8.88
CA TRP A 328 -18.24 -25.00 -9.74
C TRP A 328 -18.27 -26.52 -10.00
N GLU A 329 -19.31 -27.22 -9.54
CA GLU A 329 -19.68 -28.55 -10.03
C GLU A 329 -20.45 -28.50 -11.36
N ARG A 330 -20.94 -27.30 -11.73
CA ARG A 330 -21.70 -27.05 -12.96
C ARG A 330 -20.82 -26.37 -14.02
N PRO A 331 -21.06 -26.61 -15.32
CA PRO A 331 -20.30 -25.95 -16.38
C PRO A 331 -20.38 -24.41 -16.31
N GLY A 332 -19.26 -23.74 -16.58
CA GLY A 332 -19.20 -22.27 -16.69
C GLY A 332 -18.37 -21.58 -15.62
N LEU A 333 -18.08 -22.25 -14.51
CA LEU A 333 -17.19 -21.79 -13.44
C LEU A 333 -16.32 -22.95 -12.98
N ALA A 334 -15.03 -22.70 -12.73
CA ALA A 334 -14.10 -23.72 -12.27
C ALA A 334 -13.23 -23.18 -11.13
N LEU A 335 -12.87 -24.03 -10.17
CA LEU A 335 -11.85 -23.71 -9.19
C LEU A 335 -10.46 -23.75 -9.84
N VAL A 336 -9.66 -22.71 -9.57
CA VAL A 336 -8.27 -22.62 -10.04
C VAL A 336 -7.34 -23.54 -9.23
N SER A 337 -7.68 -23.74 -7.96
CA SER A 337 -6.97 -24.58 -7.00
C SER A 337 -7.94 -25.10 -5.96
N ASP A 338 -7.49 -26.04 -5.12
CA ASP A 338 -8.26 -26.45 -3.95
C ASP A 338 -8.61 -25.24 -3.06
N PRO A 339 -9.77 -25.27 -2.37
CA PRO A 339 -10.15 -24.21 -1.43
C PRO A 339 -9.06 -23.92 -0.40
N PHE A 340 -8.60 -22.67 -0.34
CA PHE A 340 -7.56 -22.28 0.60
C PHE A 340 -8.17 -22.06 1.99
N ARG A 341 -7.90 -22.97 2.93
CA ARG A 341 -8.41 -22.90 4.31
C ARG A 341 -7.41 -22.19 5.22
N ALA A 342 -7.93 -21.27 6.03
CA ALA A 342 -7.20 -20.56 7.07
C ALA A 342 -7.95 -20.70 8.40
N GLU A 343 -7.20 -20.83 9.48
CA GLU A 343 -7.72 -21.00 10.84
C GLU A 343 -6.84 -20.20 11.80
N ALA A 344 -7.49 -19.40 12.66
CA ALA A 344 -6.79 -18.59 13.63
C ALA A 344 -6.05 -19.47 14.64
N LEU A 345 -4.83 -19.07 14.99
CA LEU A 345 -4.13 -19.70 16.10
C LEU A 345 -4.72 -19.21 17.44
N PRO A 346 -4.54 -19.99 18.51
CA PRO A 346 -4.94 -19.59 19.86
C PRO A 346 -4.42 -18.21 20.25
N ASP A 347 -5.19 -17.52 21.11
CA ASP A 347 -4.87 -16.19 21.68
C ASP A 347 -4.64 -15.06 20.64
N GLY A 348 -5.07 -15.26 19.40
CA GLY A 348 -4.90 -14.29 18.32
C GLY A 348 -3.44 -14.12 17.86
N ARG A 349 -2.64 -15.20 17.99
CA ARG A 349 -1.24 -15.22 17.59
C ARG A 349 -1.06 -15.58 16.10
N VAL A 350 0.13 -15.30 15.59
CA VAL A 350 0.62 -15.77 14.28
C VAL A 350 1.89 -16.62 14.47
N HIS A 351 2.40 -17.26 13.41
CA HIS A 351 3.42 -18.31 13.53
C HIS A 351 4.78 -17.87 14.07
N PHE A 352 5.11 -16.58 14.05
CA PHE A 352 6.30 -16.04 14.74
C PHE A 352 6.06 -15.71 16.23
N GLY A 353 4.89 -16.07 16.77
CA GLY A 353 4.53 -15.93 18.18
C GLY A 353 3.86 -14.61 18.56
N TYR A 354 3.75 -13.64 17.66
CA TYR A 354 3.19 -12.32 17.95
C TYR A 354 1.66 -12.33 17.93
N ARG A 355 1.02 -11.56 18.81
CA ARG A 355 -0.38 -11.13 18.64
C ARG A 355 -0.48 -10.18 17.44
N ASP A 356 -1.42 -10.45 16.53
CA ASP A 356 -1.69 -9.61 15.36
C ASP A 356 -3.11 -9.00 15.42
N GLY A 357 -3.47 -8.20 14.41
CA GLY A 357 -4.75 -7.49 14.33
C GLY A 357 -4.87 -6.27 15.25
N LEU A 358 -3.77 -5.86 15.90
CA LEU A 358 -3.76 -4.82 16.92
C LEU A 358 -4.00 -3.41 16.36
N THR A 359 -3.44 -3.11 15.18
CA THR A 359 -3.48 -1.77 14.58
C THR A 359 -4.22 -1.81 13.24
N ASN A 360 -5.32 -1.05 13.16
CA ASN A 360 -6.06 -0.74 11.94
C ASN A 360 -6.33 0.77 11.91
N PRO A 361 -6.42 1.41 10.73
CA PRO A 361 -6.76 2.82 10.64
C PRO A 361 -8.16 3.08 11.21
N ARG A 362 -8.27 4.14 12.02
CA ARG A 362 -9.57 4.73 12.35
C ARG A 362 -9.98 5.63 11.19
N ILE A 363 -11.23 5.53 10.76
CA ILE A 363 -11.75 6.28 9.61
C ILE A 363 -12.76 7.29 10.14
N VAL A 364 -12.73 8.52 9.63
CA VAL A 364 -13.72 9.53 10.00
C VAL A 364 -15.10 9.11 9.50
N GLY A 365 -16.12 9.25 10.36
CA GLY A 365 -17.50 8.85 10.03
C GLY A 365 -17.78 7.34 10.15
N VAL A 366 -16.76 6.52 10.45
CA VAL A 366 -16.93 5.10 10.77
C VAL A 366 -16.82 4.90 12.27
N PRO A 367 -17.81 4.28 12.93
CA PRO A 367 -17.74 3.98 14.36
C PRO A 367 -16.52 3.10 14.69
N ASP A 368 -15.75 3.49 15.71
CA ASP A 368 -14.63 2.68 16.20
C ASP A 368 -15.01 1.87 17.46
N ASN A 369 -14.01 1.17 18.02
CA ASN A 369 -14.16 0.33 19.19
C ASN A 369 -13.82 1.04 20.52
N GLY A 370 -13.60 2.36 20.48
CA GLY A 370 -13.24 3.18 21.64
C GLY A 370 -11.83 2.93 22.21
N LYS A 371 -10.99 2.11 21.57
CA LYS A 371 -9.61 1.91 22.03
C LYS A 371 -8.77 3.17 21.79
N ALA A 372 -7.92 3.51 22.76
CA ALA A 372 -6.96 4.60 22.64
C ALA A 372 -5.95 4.33 21.50
N ASP A 373 -5.73 5.34 20.67
CA ASP A 373 -4.78 5.36 19.56
C ASP A 373 -4.35 6.82 19.36
N MET A 374 -3.05 7.08 19.34
CA MET A 374 -2.48 8.43 19.15
C MET A 374 -2.50 8.88 17.69
N GLN A 375 -2.86 8.01 16.76
CA GLN A 375 -2.86 8.34 15.34
C GLN A 375 -4.13 9.07 14.91
N PRO A 376 -4.02 10.05 14.00
CA PRO A 376 -5.18 10.73 13.45
C PRO A 376 -6.06 9.74 12.67
N ARG A 377 -7.36 10.03 12.63
CA ARG A 377 -8.28 9.33 11.71
C ARG A 377 -7.91 9.64 10.26
N CYS A 378 -8.04 8.65 9.39
CA CYS A 378 -7.91 8.82 7.94
C CYS A 378 -9.26 9.17 7.31
N ALA A 379 -9.20 9.75 6.11
CA ALA A 379 -10.40 10.05 5.33
C ALA A 379 -11.06 8.76 4.82
N VAL A 380 -12.36 8.82 4.52
CA VAL A 380 -13.10 7.68 3.94
C VAL A 380 -12.49 7.25 2.61
N GLY A 381 -12.02 8.22 1.80
CA GLY A 381 -11.39 7.98 0.50
C GLY A 381 -10.02 7.30 0.55
N GLU A 382 -9.49 7.01 1.74
CA GLU A 382 -8.29 6.18 1.90
C GLU A 382 -8.60 4.67 1.90
N VAL A 383 -9.89 4.32 2.05
CA VAL A 383 -10.36 2.94 2.10
C VAL A 383 -11.44 2.68 1.06
N LEU A 384 -12.41 3.59 0.90
CA LEU A 384 -13.52 3.42 -0.04
C LEU A 384 -13.37 4.33 -1.26
N LEU A 385 -13.87 3.84 -2.40
CA LEU A 385 -14.00 4.59 -3.64
C LEU A 385 -15.35 5.31 -3.67
N GLY A 386 -15.34 6.62 -3.93
CA GLY A 386 -16.58 7.38 -4.04
C GLY A 386 -16.44 8.77 -4.62
N THR A 387 -17.50 9.25 -5.28
CA THR A 387 -17.56 10.60 -5.90
C THR A 387 -17.48 11.73 -4.88
N ASN A 388 -17.82 11.45 -3.62
CA ASN A 388 -17.83 12.40 -2.51
C ASN A 388 -16.89 11.97 -1.36
N TYR A 389 -16.02 10.98 -1.58
CA TYR A 389 -15.11 10.45 -0.56
C TYR A 389 -13.75 11.12 -0.70
N PRO A 390 -13.37 12.07 0.18
CA PRO A 390 -12.10 12.74 0.07
C PRO A 390 -10.96 11.75 0.28
N SER A 391 -10.01 11.75 -0.65
CA SER A 391 -8.71 11.10 -0.50
C SER A 391 -7.74 12.03 0.24
N VAL A 392 -6.54 11.55 0.53
CA VAL A 392 -5.44 12.37 1.07
C VAL A 392 -5.09 13.58 0.20
N TYR A 393 -5.39 13.54 -1.11
CA TYR A 393 -5.17 14.65 -2.03
C TYR A 393 -6.18 15.81 -1.82
N GLY A 394 -7.30 15.55 -1.14
CA GLY A 394 -8.40 16.50 -0.95
C GLY A 394 -9.52 16.39 -1.99
N GLY A 395 -9.28 15.71 -3.12
CA GLY A 395 -10.31 15.36 -4.11
C GLY A 395 -10.91 13.96 -3.92
N PRO A 396 -11.91 13.58 -4.74
CA PRO A 396 -12.64 12.32 -4.58
C PRO A 396 -11.78 11.09 -4.90
N SER A 397 -11.91 10.02 -4.10
CA SER A 397 -11.16 8.77 -4.30
C SER A 397 -11.56 7.99 -5.54
N LEU A 398 -12.73 8.27 -6.13
CA LEU A 398 -13.14 7.64 -7.39
C LEU A 398 -12.29 8.10 -8.58
N ASP A 399 -11.80 9.34 -8.58
CA ASP A 399 -10.90 9.92 -9.58
C ASP A 399 -11.19 9.51 -11.05
N GLY A 400 -12.44 9.58 -11.52
CA GLY A 400 -12.80 9.25 -12.92
C GLY A 400 -12.99 7.76 -13.22
N MET A 401 -12.87 6.87 -12.23
CA MET A 401 -13.35 5.48 -12.34
C MET A 401 -14.89 5.43 -12.52
N PRO A 402 -15.44 4.37 -13.14
CA PRO A 402 -16.88 4.26 -13.37
C PRO A 402 -17.66 4.14 -12.05
N ALA A 403 -18.43 5.17 -11.70
CA ALA A 403 -19.19 5.22 -10.45
C ALA A 403 -20.19 4.05 -10.31
N ARG A 404 -20.82 3.62 -11.41
CA ARG A 404 -21.75 2.48 -11.44
C ARG A 404 -21.13 1.16 -10.99
N LEU A 405 -19.81 1.03 -11.14
CA LEU A 405 -19.05 -0.16 -10.75
C LEU A 405 -18.34 0.04 -9.40
N CYS A 406 -17.70 1.19 -9.20
CA CYS A 406 -16.72 1.38 -8.13
C CYS A 406 -17.26 2.12 -6.90
N GLN A 407 -18.40 2.83 -6.97
CA GLN A 407 -18.93 3.55 -5.81
C GLN A 407 -19.15 2.61 -4.61
N ASN A 408 -18.68 3.02 -3.42
CA ASN A 408 -18.69 2.25 -2.18
C ASN A 408 -17.91 0.93 -2.22
N GLY A 409 -17.18 0.68 -3.31
CA GLY A 409 -16.21 -0.38 -3.43
C GLY A 409 -14.86 0.01 -2.84
N THR A 410 -13.93 -0.94 -2.90
CA THR A 410 -12.54 -0.78 -2.44
C THR A 410 -11.63 -1.68 -3.25
N PHE A 411 -10.32 -1.41 -3.24
CA PHE A 411 -9.35 -2.39 -3.69
C PHE A 411 -8.90 -3.26 -2.52
N ALA A 412 -8.59 -4.52 -2.82
CA ALA A 412 -7.99 -5.43 -1.87
C ALA A 412 -6.84 -6.19 -2.52
N VAL A 413 -5.75 -6.33 -1.79
CA VAL A 413 -4.60 -7.13 -2.16
C VAL A 413 -4.59 -8.39 -1.30
N VAL A 414 -4.53 -9.54 -1.96
CA VAL A 414 -4.24 -10.81 -1.32
C VAL A 414 -2.76 -11.10 -1.39
N ARG A 415 -2.19 -11.60 -0.30
CA ARG A 415 -0.84 -12.18 -0.29
C ARG A 415 -0.84 -13.43 0.59
N ILE A 416 -0.54 -14.58 0.00
CA ILE A 416 -0.32 -15.83 0.71
C ILE A 416 1.15 -15.88 1.09
N ILE A 417 1.43 -15.78 2.39
CA ILE A 417 2.77 -15.60 2.94
C ILE A 417 3.11 -16.85 3.75
N GLU A 418 4.01 -17.70 3.25
CA GLU A 418 4.57 -18.82 4.01
C GLU A 418 5.66 -18.31 4.96
N GLN A 419 5.71 -18.83 6.19
CA GLN A 419 6.57 -18.35 7.27
C GLN A 419 7.52 -19.44 7.77
N ASP A 420 8.83 -19.16 7.77
CA ASP A 420 9.85 -20.05 8.35
C ASP A 420 10.00 -19.80 9.86
N ALA A 421 9.01 -20.28 10.64
CA ALA A 421 9.02 -20.14 12.09
C ALA A 421 10.27 -20.76 12.73
N ALA A 422 10.71 -21.92 12.24
CA ALA A 422 11.92 -22.57 12.74
C ALA A 422 13.19 -21.75 12.43
N GLY A 423 13.27 -21.14 11.24
CA GLY A 423 14.35 -20.22 10.87
C GLY A 423 14.38 -18.97 11.73
N PHE A 424 13.21 -18.43 12.07
CA PHE A 424 13.12 -17.30 12.99
C PHE A 424 13.64 -17.64 14.39
N GLU A 425 13.24 -18.78 14.96
CA GLU A 425 13.72 -19.19 16.29
C GLU A 425 15.22 -19.49 16.32
N ARG A 426 15.76 -20.11 15.26
CA ARG A 426 17.21 -20.28 15.10
C ARG A 426 17.94 -18.94 15.06
N LEU A 427 17.45 -17.99 14.26
CA LEU A 427 18.01 -16.64 14.20
C LEU A 427 18.07 -15.98 15.59
N LEU A 428 16.96 -16.04 16.35
CA LEU A 428 16.90 -15.45 17.69
C LEU A 428 17.90 -16.10 18.65
N LYS A 429 18.02 -17.43 18.62
CA LYS A 429 18.97 -18.18 19.46
C LYS A 429 20.43 -17.84 19.13
N ASP A 430 20.77 -17.81 17.85
CA ASP A 430 22.15 -17.57 17.40
C ASP A 430 22.56 -16.12 17.73
N GLU A 431 21.69 -15.16 17.43
CA GLU A 431 21.95 -13.74 17.69
C GLU A 431 21.90 -13.40 19.19
N SER A 432 21.04 -14.06 19.98
CA SER A 432 21.06 -13.96 21.45
C SER A 432 22.41 -14.38 22.01
N THR A 433 22.93 -15.52 21.56
CA THR A 433 24.24 -16.03 22.00
C THR A 433 25.37 -15.09 21.59
N ARG A 434 25.34 -14.59 20.34
CA ARG A 434 26.38 -13.69 19.81
C ARG A 434 26.39 -12.32 20.49
N LEU A 435 25.21 -11.78 20.79
CA LEU A 435 25.05 -10.42 21.31
C LEU A 435 24.96 -10.36 22.84
N GLY A 436 24.77 -11.50 23.51
CA GLY A 436 24.51 -11.55 24.95
C GLY A 436 23.20 -10.87 25.35
N MET A 437 22.21 -10.87 24.45
CA MET A 437 20.89 -10.24 24.67
C MET A 437 19.79 -11.29 24.81
N ASP A 438 18.73 -10.93 25.55
CA ASP A 438 17.51 -11.71 25.62
C ASP A 438 16.91 -11.92 24.19
N PRO A 439 16.67 -13.16 23.74
CA PRO A 439 16.07 -13.43 22.44
C PRO A 439 14.70 -12.74 22.26
N GLU A 440 13.91 -12.58 23.34
CA GLU A 440 12.62 -11.88 23.25
C GLU A 440 12.79 -10.37 23.04
N LEU A 441 13.85 -9.77 23.58
CA LEU A 441 14.18 -8.38 23.29
C LEU A 441 14.64 -8.20 21.83
N ILE A 442 15.41 -9.15 21.29
CA ILE A 442 15.80 -9.16 19.87
C ILE A 442 14.54 -9.26 18.99
N ALA A 443 13.66 -10.20 19.28
CA ALA A 443 12.38 -10.36 18.59
C ALA A 443 11.54 -9.08 18.69
N ALA A 444 11.47 -8.46 19.87
CA ALA A 444 10.73 -7.22 20.06
C ALA A 444 11.35 -6.05 19.29
N LYS A 445 12.68 -5.97 19.19
CA LYS A 445 13.41 -4.98 18.39
C LYS A 445 13.18 -5.16 16.90
N MET A 446 13.17 -6.39 16.38
CA MET A 446 12.86 -6.64 14.96
C MET A 446 11.42 -6.25 14.61
N MET A 447 10.45 -6.55 15.49
CA MET A 447 9.04 -6.27 15.24
C MET A 447 8.65 -4.82 15.55
N GLY A 448 9.22 -4.23 16.61
CA GLY A 448 8.77 -2.99 17.25
C GLY A 448 7.67 -3.20 18.30
N ARG A 449 7.37 -4.46 18.62
CA ARG A 449 6.43 -4.90 19.67
C ARG A 449 6.91 -6.19 20.31
N TRP A 450 6.61 -6.38 21.58
CA TRP A 450 6.70 -7.68 22.24
C TRP A 450 5.69 -8.66 21.64
N ARG A 451 5.93 -9.97 21.78
CA ARG A 451 5.04 -11.02 21.27
C ARG A 451 3.61 -10.94 21.83
N ASP A 452 3.42 -10.38 23.01
CA ASP A 452 2.10 -10.13 23.61
C ASP A 452 1.37 -8.90 23.05
N GLY A 453 2.00 -8.16 22.13
CA GLY A 453 1.45 -7.00 21.45
C GLY A 453 1.82 -5.64 22.08
N ARG A 454 2.47 -5.60 23.25
CA ARG A 454 2.92 -4.34 23.85
C ARG A 454 3.93 -3.63 22.94
N PRO A 455 3.74 -2.33 22.63
CA PRO A 455 4.66 -1.59 21.78
C PRO A 455 6.00 -1.32 22.48
N LEU A 456 7.09 -1.42 21.73
CA LEU A 456 8.44 -1.26 22.29
C LEU A 456 8.73 0.20 22.70
N ASN A 457 8.12 1.18 22.03
CA ASN A 457 8.31 2.61 22.36
C ASN A 457 7.38 3.13 23.48
N ARG A 458 6.82 2.27 24.34
CA ARG A 458 5.95 2.69 25.44
C ARG A 458 6.52 2.28 26.79
N PRO A 459 6.78 3.21 27.71
CA PRO A 459 7.02 2.89 29.12
C PRO A 459 5.67 2.80 29.86
N GLY A 460 5.36 1.65 30.46
CA GLY A 460 4.25 1.50 31.41
C GLY A 460 2.90 1.02 30.84
N PRO A 461 1.87 0.91 31.70
CA PRO A 461 0.56 0.37 31.34
C PRO A 461 -0.24 1.30 30.41
N GLY A 462 -1.07 0.71 29.54
CA GLY A 462 -2.10 1.38 28.75
C GLY A 462 -2.44 0.67 27.45
N GLY A 463 -3.15 1.35 26.53
CA GLY A 463 -3.72 0.76 25.32
C GLY A 463 -2.70 0.26 24.28
N GLU A 464 -3.10 -0.73 23.48
CA GLU A 464 -2.27 -1.41 22.47
C GLU A 464 -1.67 -0.45 21.40
N ASN A 465 -2.30 0.71 21.13
CA ASN A 465 -1.89 1.70 20.12
C ASN A 465 -1.65 3.11 20.65
N ASP A 466 -1.71 3.30 21.96
CA ASP A 466 -1.59 4.60 22.61
C ASP A 466 -0.10 4.94 22.87
N PHE A 467 0.61 5.21 21.78
CA PHE A 467 2.03 5.63 21.73
C PHE A 467 2.33 6.36 20.42
N ASP A 468 3.44 7.10 20.37
CA ASP A 468 4.04 7.59 19.12
C ASP A 468 5.57 7.45 19.19
N TYR A 469 6.28 7.72 18.09
CA TYR A 469 7.75 7.70 18.03
C TYR A 469 8.38 9.08 18.23
N ALA A 470 7.59 10.14 18.15
CA ALA A 470 8.04 11.51 18.32
C ALA A 470 6.94 12.39 18.94
N PRO A 471 7.33 13.48 19.64
CA PRO A 471 6.40 14.50 20.12
C PRO A 471 5.53 15.09 19.00
N THR A 472 4.29 15.43 19.34
CA THR A 472 3.36 16.16 18.47
C THR A 472 2.73 17.32 19.24
N HIS A 473 2.03 18.22 18.55
CA HIS A 473 1.25 19.27 19.22
C HIS A 473 0.19 18.70 20.18
N ALA A 474 -0.42 17.56 19.84
CA ALA A 474 -1.43 16.92 20.67
C ALA A 474 -0.82 16.14 21.85
N ASN A 475 0.39 15.61 21.70
CA ASN A 475 1.07 14.79 22.70
C ASN A 475 2.54 15.25 22.87
N PRO A 476 2.80 16.44 23.44
CA PRO A 476 4.14 17.01 23.52
C PRO A 476 5.07 16.24 24.48
N GLU A 477 4.49 15.53 25.45
CA GLU A 477 5.22 14.71 26.44
C GLU A 477 5.66 13.33 25.90
N THR A 478 5.36 13.02 24.63
CA THR A 478 5.78 11.75 24.04
C THR A 478 7.31 11.69 24.01
N PHE A 479 7.88 10.52 24.35
CA PHE A 479 9.31 10.34 24.26
C PHE A 479 9.79 10.47 22.80
N ASP A 480 10.79 11.32 22.60
CA ASP A 480 11.46 11.49 21.32
C ASP A 480 12.39 10.30 21.03
N ASP A 481 11.92 9.38 20.18
CA ASP A 481 12.67 8.22 19.71
C ASP A 481 13.14 8.41 18.27
N HIS A 482 13.46 9.64 17.83
CA HIS A 482 13.92 9.92 16.47
C HIS A 482 15.18 9.13 16.07
N GLU A 483 16.07 8.83 17.02
CA GLU A 483 17.28 8.04 16.80
C GLU A 483 17.03 6.51 16.90
N GLY A 484 15.81 6.09 17.25
CA GLY A 484 15.42 4.67 17.35
C GLY A 484 16.09 3.90 18.49
N VAL A 485 16.41 4.59 19.59
CA VAL A 485 17.06 4.01 20.77
C VAL A 485 16.16 3.02 21.51
N ARG A 486 14.84 3.30 21.57
CA ARG A 486 13.85 2.38 22.15
C ARG A 486 13.36 1.39 21.11
N CYS A 487 12.73 1.91 20.06
CA CYS A 487 12.22 1.11 18.95
C CYS A 487 13.08 1.36 17.71
N PRO A 488 13.87 0.38 17.24
CA PRO A 488 14.69 0.57 16.05
C PRO A 488 13.92 1.12 14.86
N ILE A 489 14.50 2.06 14.11
CA ILE A 489 13.85 2.66 12.93
C ILE A 489 13.50 1.57 11.90
N GLY A 490 14.37 0.57 11.76
CA GLY A 490 14.17 -0.58 10.88
C GLY A 490 13.14 -1.62 11.37
N SER A 491 12.49 -1.42 12.53
CA SER A 491 11.51 -2.40 13.05
C SER A 491 10.31 -2.51 12.12
N HIS A 492 9.74 -3.71 11.98
CA HIS A 492 8.63 -3.97 11.06
C HIS A 492 7.47 -2.98 11.19
N VAL A 493 6.89 -2.85 12.39
CA VAL A 493 5.73 -1.96 12.57
C VAL A 493 6.09 -0.47 12.44
N ARG A 494 7.35 -0.10 12.66
CA ARG A 494 7.84 1.29 12.52
C ARG A 494 8.09 1.64 11.06
N ARG A 495 8.65 0.72 10.27
CA ARG A 495 8.77 0.89 8.81
C ARG A 495 7.40 0.95 8.14
N MET A 496 6.50 0.03 8.49
CA MET A 496 5.17 -0.06 7.87
C MET A 496 4.21 1.05 8.32
N ASN A 497 4.51 1.70 9.43
CA ASN A 497 3.75 2.83 9.94
C ASN A 497 4.63 3.70 10.84
N PRO A 498 5.31 4.71 10.28
CA PRO A 498 6.25 5.55 11.02
C PRO A 498 5.58 6.49 12.03
N ARG A 499 4.23 6.52 12.08
CA ARG A 499 3.45 7.45 12.91
C ARG A 499 3.97 8.88 12.72
N SER A 500 4.33 9.57 13.79
CA SER A 500 4.87 10.94 13.74
C SER A 500 6.41 10.99 13.61
N ALA A 501 7.08 9.86 13.39
CA ALA A 501 8.51 9.84 13.09
C ALA A 501 8.80 10.51 11.75
N VAL A 502 10.02 11.03 11.62
CA VAL A 502 10.53 11.66 10.40
C VAL A 502 10.82 10.58 9.36
N VAL A 503 10.22 10.75 8.19
CA VAL A 503 10.38 9.87 7.03
C VAL A 503 10.45 10.69 5.75
N ALA A 504 10.95 10.06 4.70
CA ALA A 504 10.88 10.61 3.35
C ALA A 504 9.42 10.53 2.91
N GLY A 505 8.82 11.70 2.70
CA GLY A 505 7.43 11.87 2.30
C GLY A 505 6.47 12.13 3.44
N ARG A 506 5.17 12.14 3.13
CA ARG A 506 4.16 12.47 4.14
C ARG A 506 3.86 11.28 5.05
N PRO A 507 4.01 11.42 6.40
CA PRO A 507 3.51 10.42 7.32
C PRO A 507 1.98 10.29 7.20
N HIS A 508 1.43 9.16 7.63
CA HIS A 508 -0.02 8.84 7.61
C HIS A 508 -0.70 8.79 6.23
N SER A 509 0.00 9.02 5.12
CA SER A 509 -0.56 9.00 3.77
C SER A 509 -0.70 7.60 3.16
N ARG A 510 -0.36 6.53 3.90
CA ARG A 510 -0.16 5.17 3.37
C ARG A 510 -0.92 4.09 4.15
N ARG A 511 -2.07 4.45 4.73
CA ARG A 511 -2.82 3.59 5.66
C ARG A 511 -3.49 2.44 4.91
N ILE A 512 -3.45 1.23 5.43
CA ILE A 512 -4.21 0.09 4.90
C ILE A 512 -4.96 -0.63 6.01
N ILE A 513 -6.10 -1.22 5.70
CA ILE A 513 -6.79 -2.14 6.60
C ILE A 513 -6.24 -3.55 6.40
N ARG A 514 -6.04 -4.30 7.48
CA ARG A 514 -5.57 -5.69 7.43
C ARG A 514 -6.66 -6.63 7.95
N ARG A 515 -6.91 -7.69 7.19
CA ARG A 515 -7.83 -8.80 7.50
C ARG A 515 -7.12 -10.14 7.27
N GLY A 516 -5.93 -10.27 7.84
CA GLY A 516 -5.13 -11.49 7.72
C GLY A 516 -5.60 -12.60 8.66
N MET A 517 -5.35 -13.84 8.27
CA MET A 517 -5.58 -15.03 9.11
C MET A 517 -4.43 -16.03 8.92
N ALA A 518 -4.07 -16.75 9.99
CA ALA A 518 -3.08 -17.81 9.91
C ALA A 518 -3.61 -19.03 9.12
N TYR A 519 -2.70 -19.78 8.51
CA TYR A 519 -2.98 -21.10 7.95
C TYR A 519 -1.88 -22.08 8.36
N GLY A 520 -2.21 -23.37 8.35
CA GLY A 520 -1.33 -24.43 8.80
C GLY A 520 -1.23 -24.53 10.33
N PRO A 521 -0.67 -25.64 10.85
CA PRO A 521 -0.58 -25.88 12.29
C PRO A 521 0.42 -24.93 12.96
N ALA A 522 0.16 -24.60 14.23
CA ALA A 522 1.10 -23.88 15.08
C ALA A 522 2.47 -24.57 15.06
N TRP A 523 3.55 -23.78 15.01
CA TRP A 523 4.91 -24.31 15.09
C TRP A 523 5.18 -24.95 16.45
N GLN A 524 5.87 -26.09 16.43
CA GLN A 524 6.36 -26.77 17.62
C GLN A 524 7.86 -27.01 17.49
N ASP A 525 8.61 -26.83 18.58
CA ASP A 525 10.03 -27.12 18.59
C ASP A 525 10.30 -28.61 18.32
N GLY A 526 11.29 -28.89 17.47
CA GLY A 526 11.64 -30.25 17.05
C GLY A 526 10.67 -30.94 16.07
N GLU A 527 9.67 -30.24 15.52
CA GLU A 527 8.79 -30.83 14.50
C GLU A 527 9.53 -31.20 13.19
N ALA A 528 8.92 -32.08 12.40
CA ALA A 528 9.49 -32.51 11.13
C ALA A 528 9.64 -31.34 10.14
N PRO A 529 10.71 -31.30 9.33
CA PRO A 529 10.87 -30.26 8.31
C PRO A 529 9.77 -30.35 7.24
N GLY A 530 9.42 -29.20 6.66
CA GLY A 530 8.48 -29.12 5.54
C GLY A 530 7.00 -28.91 5.91
N VAL A 531 6.67 -28.77 7.20
CA VAL A 531 5.32 -28.39 7.63
C VAL A 531 5.01 -26.96 7.17
N ARG A 532 4.07 -26.82 6.23
CA ARG A 532 3.70 -25.53 5.65
C ARG A 532 2.77 -24.76 6.58
N ARG A 533 3.09 -23.49 6.78
CA ARG A 533 2.34 -22.56 7.62
C ARG A 533 2.56 -21.12 7.19
N GLY A 534 1.65 -20.24 7.57
CA GLY A 534 1.84 -18.82 7.33
C GLY A 534 0.59 -17.99 7.50
N LEU A 535 0.48 -16.94 6.70
CA LEU A 535 -0.63 -16.00 6.71
C LEU A 535 -1.29 -15.91 5.34
N PHE A 536 -2.62 -15.97 5.32
CA PHE A 536 -3.41 -15.40 4.24
C PHE A 536 -3.66 -13.93 4.56
N GLY A 537 -2.94 -13.03 3.89
CA GLY A 537 -3.09 -11.59 4.07
C GLY A 537 -4.13 -11.01 3.13
N LEU A 538 -5.09 -10.27 3.68
CA LEU A 538 -6.02 -9.42 2.93
C LEU A 538 -5.81 -7.95 3.34
N PHE A 539 -5.35 -7.14 2.40
CA PHE A 539 -4.97 -5.74 2.61
C PHE A 539 -5.89 -4.83 1.81
N ILE A 540 -6.68 -4.00 2.49
CA ILE A 540 -7.76 -3.22 1.87
C ILE A 540 -7.36 -1.73 1.83
N CYS A 541 -7.54 -1.11 0.65
CA CYS A 541 -7.13 0.28 0.38
C CYS A 541 -7.90 0.89 -0.82
N ALA A 542 -7.87 2.21 -0.96
CA ALA A 542 -8.48 2.91 -2.11
C ALA A 542 -7.53 3.10 -3.30
N ASP A 543 -6.21 2.96 -3.09
CA ASP A 543 -5.16 3.18 -4.08
C ASP A 543 -4.02 2.18 -3.86
N ILE A 544 -3.91 1.18 -4.74
CA ILE A 544 -2.93 0.09 -4.62
C ILE A 544 -1.50 0.63 -4.73
N SER A 545 -1.24 1.49 -5.73
CA SER A 545 0.09 2.02 -6.01
C SER A 545 0.61 2.86 -4.84
N ARG A 546 -0.22 3.79 -4.35
CA ARG A 546 0.17 4.69 -3.27
C ARG A 546 0.27 3.97 -1.93
N GLN A 547 -0.59 2.99 -1.68
CA GLN A 547 -0.70 2.36 -0.36
C GLN A 547 0.04 1.02 -0.33
N PHE A 548 -0.51 -0.07 -0.86
CA PHE A 548 0.10 -1.40 -0.72
C PHE A 548 1.46 -1.51 -1.42
N ASP A 549 1.56 -1.14 -2.69
CA ASP A 549 2.80 -1.25 -3.45
C ASP A 549 3.90 -0.38 -2.83
N PHE A 550 3.58 0.86 -2.47
CA PHE A 550 4.56 1.72 -1.82
C PHE A 550 5.07 1.15 -0.49
N LEU A 551 4.19 0.59 0.34
CA LEU A 551 4.61 -0.05 1.60
C LEU A 551 5.63 -1.17 1.32
N MET A 552 5.38 -2.00 0.31
CA MET A 552 6.30 -3.08 -0.06
C MET A 552 7.59 -2.54 -0.69
N GLN A 553 7.49 -1.65 -1.67
CA GLN A 553 8.61 -1.20 -2.50
C GLN A 553 9.52 -0.22 -1.76
N ALA A 554 8.93 0.84 -1.19
CA ALA A 554 9.70 1.94 -0.61
C ALA A 554 10.04 1.70 0.87
N TRP A 555 9.13 1.08 1.63
CA TRP A 555 9.32 0.92 3.08
C TRP A 555 9.82 -0.46 3.47
N ALA A 556 9.32 -1.55 2.87
CA ALA A 556 9.75 -2.89 3.23
C ALA A 556 11.06 -3.27 2.54
N ASN A 557 11.11 -3.13 1.22
CA ASN A 557 12.25 -3.52 0.40
C ASN A 557 13.24 -2.39 0.14
N GLY A 558 12.78 -1.13 0.23
CA GLY A 558 13.58 0.07 0.02
C GLY A 558 14.18 0.61 1.31
N ASP A 559 15.24 1.40 1.19
CA ASP A 559 16.12 1.74 2.31
C ASP A 559 16.44 3.25 2.41
N ILE A 560 15.68 4.10 1.71
CA ILE A 560 15.76 5.57 1.74
C ILE A 560 14.70 6.23 2.63
N ALA A 561 13.76 5.45 3.16
CA ALA A 561 12.54 5.97 3.76
C ALA A 561 12.75 6.70 5.10
N ALA A 562 13.86 6.45 5.79
CA ALA A 562 14.18 7.03 7.09
C ALA A 562 15.70 7.05 7.30
N SER A 563 16.15 7.72 8.36
CA SER A 563 17.57 7.73 8.73
C SER A 563 17.96 6.34 9.25
N ASN A 564 19.25 6.01 9.14
CA ASN A 564 19.84 4.79 9.69
C ASN A 564 19.29 3.45 9.14
N VAL A 565 18.42 3.46 8.13
CA VAL A 565 17.95 2.24 7.43
C VAL A 565 18.65 1.99 6.10
N ARG A 566 19.61 2.84 5.70
CA ARG A 566 20.36 2.68 4.45
C ARG A 566 21.11 1.33 4.41
N GLY A 567 20.90 0.57 3.35
CA GLY A 567 21.41 -0.79 3.15
C GLY A 567 20.64 -1.86 3.93
N THR A 568 19.45 -1.56 4.46
CA THR A 568 18.63 -2.51 5.24
C THR A 568 17.22 -2.62 4.68
N GLN A 569 16.62 -3.80 4.83
CA GLN A 569 15.22 -4.06 4.50
C GLN A 569 14.44 -4.40 5.77
N ASP A 570 13.12 -4.50 5.65
CA ASP A 570 12.26 -4.98 6.72
C ASP A 570 12.68 -6.39 7.16
N PRO A 571 12.84 -6.63 8.48
CA PRO A 571 13.39 -7.89 8.99
C PRO A 571 12.45 -9.10 8.83
N PHE A 572 11.17 -8.90 8.50
CA PHE A 572 10.20 -9.98 8.33
C PHE A 572 9.76 -10.16 6.88
N ILE A 573 9.36 -9.07 6.23
CA ILE A 573 8.73 -9.10 4.89
C ILE A 573 9.60 -8.54 3.78
N GLY A 574 10.80 -8.03 4.11
CA GLY A 574 11.78 -7.61 3.12
C GLY A 574 12.26 -8.80 2.30
N ALA A 575 12.52 -8.58 1.01
CA ALA A 575 13.14 -9.56 0.12
C ALA A 575 14.65 -9.70 0.39
N GLN A 576 14.97 -10.14 1.61
CA GLN A 576 16.33 -10.30 2.09
C GLN A 576 17.11 -11.25 1.16
N ASN A 577 18.30 -10.83 0.76
CA ASN A 577 19.29 -11.71 0.15
C ASN A 577 20.23 -12.30 1.23
N LEU A 578 21.26 -13.07 0.84
CA LEU A 578 22.21 -13.68 1.78
C LEU A 578 22.98 -12.67 2.66
N SER A 579 22.93 -11.38 2.34
CA SER A 579 23.60 -10.29 3.08
C SER A 579 22.62 -9.32 3.76
N GLY A 580 21.34 -9.70 3.87
CA GLY A 580 20.31 -8.89 4.52
C GLY A 580 20.72 -8.43 5.92
N GLN A 581 20.54 -7.14 6.23
CA GLN A 581 20.92 -6.57 7.53
C GLN A 581 19.73 -5.93 8.24
N PHE A 582 19.65 -6.16 9.55
CA PHE A 582 18.86 -5.36 10.48
C PHE A 582 19.82 -4.62 11.43
N ARG A 583 19.58 -3.32 11.63
CA ARG A 583 20.46 -2.46 12.43
C ARG A 583 19.68 -1.72 13.51
N PHE A 584 20.31 -1.56 14.66
CA PHE A 584 19.74 -0.80 15.77
C PHE A 584 20.82 -0.22 16.70
N PRO A 585 20.52 0.86 17.44
CA PRO A 585 21.43 1.40 18.45
C PRO A 585 21.65 0.42 19.61
N GLY A 586 22.93 0.17 19.95
CA GLY A 586 23.36 -0.56 21.13
C GLY A 586 23.54 0.35 22.34
N GLU A 587 23.68 -0.25 23.54
CA GLU A 587 23.77 0.49 24.81
C GLU A 587 25.00 1.41 24.92
N ALA A 588 26.10 1.04 24.27
CA ALA A 588 27.33 1.84 24.23
C ALA A 588 27.33 2.93 23.14
N GLY A 589 26.17 3.20 22.52
CA GLY A 589 26.04 4.16 21.41
C GLY A 589 26.60 3.64 20.08
N ASN A 590 27.06 2.39 20.02
CA ASN A 590 27.46 1.71 18.79
C ASN A 590 26.22 1.25 17.99
N THR A 591 26.38 1.03 16.69
CA THR A 591 25.35 0.36 15.88
C THR A 591 25.54 -1.15 15.97
N VAL A 592 24.50 -1.87 16.41
CA VAL A 592 24.43 -3.32 16.29
C VAL A 592 23.86 -3.68 14.93
N ALA A 593 24.51 -4.61 14.24
CA ALA A 593 24.04 -5.19 12.99
C ALA A 593 23.83 -6.68 13.17
N MET A 594 22.71 -7.18 12.64
CA MET A 594 22.34 -8.59 12.57
C MET A 594 22.17 -8.98 11.11
N ALA A 595 22.67 -10.15 10.73
CA ALA A 595 22.31 -10.76 9.46
C ALA A 595 20.89 -11.31 9.59
N VAL A 596 19.99 -10.96 8.67
CA VAL A 596 18.60 -11.43 8.69
C VAL A 596 18.33 -12.24 7.42
N PRO A 597 18.03 -13.55 7.54
CA PRO A 597 17.64 -14.35 6.40
C PRO A 597 16.25 -13.94 5.92
N ARG A 598 15.87 -14.42 4.74
CA ARG A 598 14.48 -14.30 4.28
C ARG A 598 13.59 -15.23 5.10
N LEU A 599 12.75 -14.66 5.96
CA LEU A 599 11.86 -15.40 6.85
C LEU A 599 10.50 -15.76 6.23
N VAL A 600 10.16 -15.12 5.11
CA VAL A 600 8.87 -15.33 4.44
C VAL A 600 9.00 -15.56 2.94
N THR A 601 8.12 -16.41 2.41
CA THR A 601 8.00 -16.69 0.98
C THR A 601 6.59 -16.39 0.50
N THR A 602 6.44 -15.59 -0.55
CA THR A 602 5.15 -15.35 -1.20
C THR A 602 4.76 -16.58 -2.02
N ARG A 603 3.60 -17.15 -1.73
CA ARG A 603 3.03 -18.30 -2.44
C ARG A 603 1.85 -17.93 -3.34
N GLY A 604 1.40 -16.70 -3.29
CA GLY A 604 0.36 -16.20 -4.19
C GLY A 604 -0.02 -14.78 -3.88
N SER A 605 -0.50 -14.06 -4.90
CA SER A 605 -1.02 -12.71 -4.73
C SER A 605 -2.07 -12.39 -5.77
N LEU A 606 -3.07 -11.58 -5.39
CA LEU A 606 -4.14 -11.09 -6.27
C LEU A 606 -4.43 -9.63 -5.96
N TYR A 607 -4.67 -8.82 -7.00
CA TYR A 607 -5.25 -7.49 -6.87
C TYR A 607 -6.72 -7.54 -7.27
N LEU A 608 -7.58 -7.13 -6.34
CA LEU A 608 -9.01 -7.30 -6.42
C LEU A 608 -9.69 -5.94 -6.34
N LEU A 609 -10.73 -5.74 -7.14
CA LEU A 609 -11.79 -4.80 -6.83
C LEU A 609 -12.82 -5.57 -5.99
N MET A 610 -13.20 -5.02 -4.85
CA MET A 610 -14.38 -5.44 -4.09
C MET A 610 -15.47 -4.39 -4.33
N PRO A 611 -16.37 -4.58 -5.31
CA PRO A 611 -17.39 -3.59 -5.63
C PRO A 611 -18.40 -3.49 -4.49
N GLY A 612 -19.07 -2.33 -4.39
CA GLY A 612 -20.28 -2.23 -3.57
C GLY A 612 -21.41 -3.12 -4.10
N HIS A 613 -22.44 -3.35 -3.31
CA HIS A 613 -23.60 -4.19 -3.67
C HIS A 613 -24.28 -3.68 -4.95
N ARG A 614 -24.41 -2.36 -5.15
CA ARG A 614 -24.90 -1.77 -6.40
C ARG A 614 -23.96 -2.01 -7.58
N GLY A 615 -22.65 -1.97 -7.35
CA GLY A 615 -21.65 -2.33 -8.37
C GLY A 615 -21.74 -3.80 -8.78
N LEU A 616 -21.99 -4.69 -7.82
CA LEU A 616 -22.24 -6.10 -8.08
C LEU A 616 -23.57 -6.33 -8.84
N ARG A 617 -24.63 -5.58 -8.51
CA ARG A 617 -25.89 -5.59 -9.29
C ARG A 617 -25.65 -5.16 -10.74
N TYR A 618 -24.85 -4.11 -10.96
CA TYR A 618 -24.46 -3.68 -12.29
C TYR A 618 -23.75 -4.79 -13.06
N LEU A 619 -22.77 -5.45 -12.44
CA LEU A 619 -22.05 -6.58 -13.05
C LEU A 619 -22.99 -7.73 -13.41
N ALA A 620 -23.95 -8.04 -12.53
CA ALA A 620 -24.96 -9.08 -12.79
C ALA A 620 -25.91 -8.72 -13.94
N SER A 621 -26.19 -7.43 -14.16
CA SER A 621 -27.11 -6.95 -15.21
C SER A 621 -26.46 -6.77 -16.59
N LEU A 622 -25.15 -6.98 -16.74
CA LEU A 622 -24.49 -6.89 -18.04
C LEU A 622 -25.13 -7.90 -19.01
N GLU A 623 -25.42 -7.48 -20.25
CA GLU A 623 -25.97 -8.32 -21.31
C GLU A 623 -24.87 -8.65 -22.34
N GLY A 624 -24.77 -9.92 -22.74
CA GLY A 624 -23.90 -10.37 -23.85
C GLY A 624 -22.38 -10.21 -23.65
N GLY A 625 -21.59 -10.85 -24.50
CA GLY A 625 -20.12 -10.78 -24.51
C GLY A 625 -19.42 -12.14 -24.54
N PHE A 626 -19.41 -12.79 -25.71
CA PHE A 626 -18.26 -13.54 -26.20
C PHE A 626 -17.91 -12.98 -27.58
#